data_AF-A0ABD6M9C0-F1
#
_entry.id   AF-A0ABD6M9C0-F1
#
_cell.length_a   1.000
_cell.length_b   1.000
_cell.length_c   1.000
_cell.angle_alpha   90.00
_cell.angle_beta   90.00
_cell.angle_gamma   90.00
#
_symmetry.space_group_name_H-M   'P 1'
#
loop_
_entity.id
_entity.type
_entity.pdbx_description
1 polymer ?
#
loop_
_entity_poly.entity_id
_entity_poly.type
_entity_poly.pdbx_seq_one_letter_code
_entity_poly.pdbx_strand_id
1 'polypeptide(L)'
;MKRRFHALIIACVIINPLAHAGIPVLVDADPLRELEWLKEAQRWIQTAQHYESQIQAYKDQLATATGVRNIVDFVDQAKSLKSDLEKLRKPGQTLNDLLLSGGIAGQFDALYAKYRVFDTCNAAQSGSYADICKQQVINKAIQFEQTDEIQDQVSQTLGEINNLSNRIALSKDSKESQDLANSIQLKSVMLNTLTDQWEMSVKAAEKRGKVLEDERLKQWNQQQLTAPTPDLNR
;
A
#
# COMPACT_ATOMS: atom_id res chain seq x y z
N MET A 1 49.32 -6.92 29.36
CA MET A 1 48.25 -5.89 29.24
C MET A 1 47.23 -6.40 28.22
N LYS A 2 46.06 -6.90 28.65
CA LYS A 2 44.74 -6.24 28.51
C LYS A 2 44.52 -5.54 27.15
N ARG A 3 43.70 -6.12 26.27
CA ARG A 3 42.28 -5.74 26.09
C ARG A 3 41.59 -6.64 25.03
N ARG A 4 40.36 -7.03 25.38
CA ARG A 4 39.37 -7.75 24.57
C ARG A 4 38.65 -6.78 23.63
N PHE A 5 38.23 -7.25 22.47
CA PHE A 5 36.92 -6.89 21.89
C PHE A 5 36.40 -8.07 21.06
N HIS A 6 35.24 -8.59 21.47
CA HIS A 6 34.46 -9.58 20.73
C HIS A 6 33.63 -8.87 19.67
N ALA A 7 33.55 -9.44 18.47
CA ALA A 7 32.43 -9.22 17.56
C ALA A 7 32.10 -10.58 16.91
N LEU A 8 31.02 -11.18 17.40
CA LEU A 8 30.32 -12.32 16.80
C LEU A 8 29.71 -11.87 15.47
N ILE A 9 30.12 -12.49 14.37
CA ILE A 9 29.38 -12.44 13.10
C ILE A 9 28.45 -13.66 13.11
N ILE A 10 27.18 -13.43 13.40
CA ILE A 10 26.12 -14.44 13.30
C ILE A 10 25.78 -14.59 11.81
N ALA A 11 26.18 -15.72 11.24
CA ALA A 11 25.71 -16.18 9.95
C ALA A 11 24.24 -16.61 10.07
N CYS A 12 23.31 -15.83 9.50
CA CYS A 12 21.94 -16.29 9.28
C CYS A 12 21.91 -17.21 8.05
N VAL A 13 22.12 -18.51 8.28
CA VAL A 13 21.71 -19.55 7.34
C VAL A 13 20.19 -19.66 7.46
N ILE A 14 19.46 -19.18 6.45
CA ILE A 14 18.03 -19.44 6.31
C ILE A 14 17.89 -20.90 5.88
N ILE A 15 17.67 -21.78 6.85
CA ILE A 15 17.27 -23.16 6.58
C ILE A 15 15.78 -23.11 6.23
N ASN A 16 15.45 -23.24 4.95
CA ASN A 16 14.08 -23.52 4.51
C ASN A 16 13.86 -25.04 4.55
N PRO A 17 13.02 -25.59 5.45
CA PRO A 17 12.50 -26.92 5.25
C PRO A 17 11.32 -26.84 4.28
N LEU A 18 11.60 -26.87 2.97
CA LEU A 18 10.61 -27.35 2.00
C LEU A 18 10.55 -28.89 2.12
N ALA A 19 9.95 -29.37 3.20
CA ALA A 19 9.62 -30.78 3.34
C ALA A 19 8.34 -31.06 2.52
N HIS A 20 8.54 -31.54 1.29
CA HIS A 20 7.53 -32.32 0.58
C HIS A 20 7.28 -33.62 1.37
N ALA A 21 6.12 -33.73 2.01
CA ALA A 21 5.56 -35.00 2.47
C ALA A 21 4.05 -34.85 2.55
N GLY A 22 3.32 -35.82 1.98
CA GLY A 22 1.86 -35.84 1.97
C GLY A 22 1.27 -35.63 3.37
N ILE A 23 0.15 -34.91 3.41
CA ILE A 23 -0.58 -34.51 4.61
C ILE A 23 -0.78 -35.75 5.51
N PRO A 24 -0.10 -35.86 6.67
CA PRO A 24 -0.38 -36.94 7.59
C PRO A 24 -1.72 -36.61 8.27
N VAL A 25 -2.78 -37.30 7.86
CA VAL A 25 -4.07 -37.29 8.56
C VAL A 25 -3.87 -38.09 9.85
N LEU A 26 -3.53 -37.40 10.93
CA LEU A 26 -3.31 -38.02 12.24
C LEU A 26 -4.63 -37.97 13.03
N VAL A 27 -5.23 -39.15 13.13
CA VAL A 27 -6.28 -39.52 14.08
C VAL A 27 -5.63 -39.52 15.45
N ASP A 28 -5.76 -38.42 16.19
CA ASP A 28 -5.91 -38.34 17.65
C ASP A 28 -5.72 -36.89 18.10
N ALA A 29 -6.74 -36.39 18.82
CA ALA A 29 -6.81 -35.09 19.45
C ALA A 29 -5.78 -34.99 20.58
N ASP A 30 -4.52 -34.69 20.28
CA ASP A 30 -3.55 -34.38 21.33
C ASP A 30 -3.80 -32.93 21.82
N PRO A 31 -4.22 -32.72 23.08
CA PRO A 31 -4.45 -31.38 23.63
C PRO A 31 -3.19 -30.49 23.60
N LEU A 32 -1.98 -31.07 23.48
CA LEU A 32 -0.76 -30.30 23.26
C LEU A 32 -0.73 -29.61 21.88
N ARG A 33 -1.30 -30.24 20.84
CA ARG A 33 -1.38 -29.68 19.49
C ARG A 33 -2.38 -28.53 19.38
N GLU A 34 -3.49 -28.59 20.11
CA GLU A 34 -4.46 -27.50 20.18
C GLU A 34 -3.84 -26.22 20.78
N LEU A 35 -3.01 -26.37 21.82
CA LEU A 35 -2.25 -25.26 22.41
C LEU A 35 -1.22 -24.66 21.44
N GLU A 36 -0.60 -25.47 20.59
CA GLU A 36 0.30 -24.99 19.54
C GLU A 36 -0.44 -24.16 18.50
N TRP A 37 -1.62 -24.61 18.06
CA TRP A 37 -2.45 -23.86 17.11
C TRP A 37 -2.93 -22.52 17.66
N LEU A 38 -3.34 -22.48 18.93
CA LEU A 38 -3.71 -21.23 19.59
C LEU A 38 -2.52 -20.26 19.70
N LYS A 39 -1.32 -20.75 20.01
CA LYS A 39 -0.09 -19.92 20.01
C LYS A 39 0.27 -19.41 18.61
N GLU A 40 0.08 -20.24 17.60
CA GLU A 40 0.33 -19.86 16.21
C GLU A 40 -0.68 -18.80 15.75
N ALA A 41 -1.97 -19.01 16.02
CA ALA A 41 -3.02 -18.03 15.79
C ALA A 41 -2.73 -16.68 16.48
N GLN A 42 -2.30 -16.71 17.74
CA GLN A 42 -1.88 -15.51 18.47
C GLN A 42 -0.75 -14.77 17.76
N ARG A 43 0.25 -15.50 17.26
CA ARG A 43 1.36 -14.92 16.47
C ARG A 43 0.86 -14.28 15.18
N TRP A 44 -0.07 -14.94 14.46
CA TRP A 44 -0.68 -14.36 13.26
C TRP A 44 -1.46 -13.08 13.54
N ILE A 45 -2.23 -13.05 14.63
CA ILE A 45 -2.95 -11.84 15.06
C ILE A 45 -1.95 -10.70 15.34
N GLN A 46 -0.85 -10.97 16.04
CA GLN A 46 0.18 -9.96 16.31
C GLN A 46 0.86 -9.45 15.04
N THR A 47 1.27 -10.35 14.15
CA THR A 47 1.89 -9.99 12.86
C THR A 47 0.95 -9.12 12.02
N ALA A 48 -0.34 -9.46 12.02
CA ALA A 48 -1.34 -8.74 11.25
C ALA A 48 -1.69 -7.37 11.85
N GLN A 49 -1.76 -7.24 13.19
CA GLN A 49 -1.86 -5.94 13.87
C GLN A 49 -0.67 -5.05 13.55
N HIS A 50 0.53 -5.64 13.46
CA HIS A 50 1.71 -4.90 13.05
C HIS A 50 1.58 -4.34 11.62
N TYR A 51 1.05 -5.12 10.67
CA TYR A 51 0.80 -4.63 9.31
C TYR A 51 -0.26 -3.52 9.26
N GLU A 52 -1.36 -3.66 10.00
CA GLU A 52 -2.39 -2.62 10.09
C GLU A 52 -1.80 -1.29 10.58
N SER A 53 -0.92 -1.35 11.58
CA SER A 53 -0.23 -0.15 12.09
C SER A 53 0.69 0.52 11.05
N GLN A 54 1.39 -0.27 10.23
CA GLN A 54 2.25 0.25 9.17
C GLN A 54 1.44 0.92 8.05
N ILE A 55 0.33 0.28 7.65
CA ILE A 55 -0.59 0.82 6.64
C ILE A 55 -1.20 2.13 7.13
N GLN A 56 -1.64 2.21 8.40
CA GLN A 56 -2.20 3.42 8.96
C GLN A 56 -1.19 4.58 8.99
N ALA A 57 0.04 4.32 9.45
CA ALA A 57 1.09 5.33 9.45
C ALA A 57 1.37 5.87 8.03
N TYR A 58 1.33 5.00 7.03
CA TYR A 58 1.48 5.39 5.64
C TYR A 58 0.33 6.27 5.13
N LYS A 59 -0.92 5.94 5.48
CA LYS A 59 -2.09 6.78 5.18
C LYS A 59 -1.94 8.17 5.80
N ASP A 60 -1.51 8.26 7.04
CA ASP A 60 -1.32 9.53 7.75
C ASP A 60 -0.25 10.40 7.07
N GLN A 61 0.84 9.78 6.59
CA GLN A 61 1.87 10.46 5.80
C GLN A 61 1.31 10.98 4.47
N LEU A 62 0.53 10.18 3.76
CA LEU A 62 -0.12 10.60 2.51
C LEU A 62 -1.08 11.76 2.74
N ALA A 63 -1.94 11.67 3.75
CA ALA A 63 -2.88 12.73 4.13
C ALA A 63 -2.16 14.03 4.48
N THR A 64 -1.05 13.94 5.21
CA THR A 64 -0.20 15.10 5.52
C THR A 64 0.40 15.70 4.25
N ALA A 65 0.92 14.87 3.36
CA ALA A 65 1.54 15.31 2.10
C ALA A 65 0.55 15.91 1.10
N THR A 66 -0.73 15.52 1.17
CA THR A 66 -1.82 16.06 0.33
C THR A 66 -2.55 17.23 0.99
N GLY A 67 -2.23 17.57 2.25
CA GLY A 67 -2.86 18.67 2.98
C GLY A 67 -4.29 18.39 3.45
N VAL A 68 -4.66 17.11 3.60
CA VAL A 68 -6.01 16.67 3.92
C VAL A 68 -6.31 16.88 5.40
N ARG A 69 -7.42 17.56 5.68
CA ARG A 69 -7.95 17.75 7.04
C ARG A 69 -9.06 16.78 7.41
N ASN A 70 -9.95 16.43 6.48
CA ASN A 70 -11.00 15.45 6.69
C ASN A 70 -10.71 14.18 5.87
N ILE A 71 -10.23 13.14 6.55
CA ILE A 71 -9.84 11.88 5.92
C ILE A 71 -11.07 11.15 5.34
N VAL A 72 -12.25 11.26 5.95
CA VAL A 72 -13.45 10.54 5.50
C VAL A 72 -13.94 11.09 4.16
N ASP A 73 -14.17 12.40 4.07
CA ASP A 73 -14.57 13.04 2.81
C ASP A 73 -13.52 12.84 1.72
N PHE A 74 -12.25 12.74 2.12
CA PHE A 74 -11.14 12.49 1.23
C PHE A 74 -11.17 11.08 0.65
N VAL A 75 -11.43 10.06 1.46
CA VAL A 75 -11.59 8.67 1.02
C VAL A 75 -12.67 8.59 -0.05
N ASP A 76 -13.85 9.16 0.19
CA ASP A 76 -14.98 9.11 -0.74
C ASP A 76 -14.68 9.81 -2.07
N GLN A 77 -13.99 10.95 -2.00
CA GLN A 77 -13.55 11.67 -3.20
C GLN A 77 -12.44 10.92 -3.94
N ALA A 78 -11.52 10.27 -3.25
CA ALA A 78 -10.46 9.46 -3.86
C ALA A 78 -11.05 8.20 -4.54
N LYS A 79 -12.04 7.55 -3.93
CA LYS A 79 -12.82 6.44 -4.54
C LYS A 79 -13.53 6.89 -5.80
N SER A 80 -14.21 8.03 -5.73
CA SER A 80 -14.88 8.62 -6.89
C SER A 80 -13.91 9.02 -8.01
N LEU A 81 -12.75 9.59 -7.66
CA LEU A 81 -11.68 9.93 -8.59
C LEU A 81 -11.10 8.69 -9.28
N LYS A 82 -10.83 7.60 -8.55
CA LYS A 82 -10.38 6.33 -9.14
C LYS A 82 -11.41 5.81 -10.14
N SER A 83 -12.69 5.80 -9.77
CA SER A 83 -13.77 5.38 -10.67
C SER A 83 -13.82 6.19 -11.96
N ASP A 84 -13.63 7.51 -11.87
CA ASP A 84 -13.62 8.36 -13.06
C ASP A 84 -12.34 8.20 -13.90
N LEU A 85 -11.16 7.98 -13.28
CA LEU A 85 -9.93 7.66 -14.01
C LEU A 85 -10.05 6.34 -14.78
N GLU A 86 -10.67 5.32 -14.20
CA GLU A 86 -10.91 4.06 -14.89
C GLU A 86 -11.77 4.24 -16.16
N LYS A 87 -12.67 5.24 -16.18
CA LYS A 87 -13.46 5.59 -17.38
C LYS A 87 -12.63 6.30 -18.45
N LEU A 88 -11.52 6.94 -18.07
CA LEU A 88 -10.59 7.58 -19.02
C LEU A 88 -9.61 6.59 -19.65
N ARG A 89 -9.51 5.38 -19.09
CA ARG A 89 -8.61 4.33 -19.53
C ARG A 89 -8.98 3.85 -20.94
N LYS A 90 -8.02 3.87 -21.86
CA LYS A 90 -8.20 3.24 -23.19
C LYS A 90 -8.28 1.71 -23.05
N PRO A 91 -8.96 1.01 -23.97
CA PRO A 91 -8.92 -0.45 -23.99
C PRO A 91 -7.49 -0.98 -23.97
N GLY A 92 -7.18 -1.86 -23.01
CA GLY A 92 -5.84 -2.45 -22.82
C GLY A 92 -4.80 -1.58 -22.11
N GLN A 93 -5.11 -0.31 -21.81
CA GLN A 93 -4.23 0.56 -21.02
C GLN A 93 -4.35 0.20 -19.53
N THR A 94 -3.24 0.20 -18.78
CA THR A 94 -3.31 0.06 -17.31
C THR A 94 -3.55 1.42 -16.65
N LEU A 95 -4.07 1.42 -15.41
CA LEU A 95 -4.19 2.66 -14.63
C LEU A 95 -2.82 3.32 -14.41
N ASN A 96 -1.77 2.52 -14.22
CA ASN A 96 -0.41 3.01 -14.09
C ASN A 96 0.07 3.74 -15.35
N ASP A 97 -0.23 3.21 -16.54
CA ASP A 97 0.14 3.86 -17.80
C ASP A 97 -0.67 5.14 -18.05
N LEU A 98 -1.94 5.16 -17.65
CA LEU A 98 -2.78 6.37 -17.69
C LEU A 98 -2.19 7.49 -16.83
N LEU A 99 -1.79 7.15 -15.59
CA LEU A 99 -1.22 8.09 -14.64
C LEU A 99 0.18 8.57 -15.03
N LEU A 100 0.96 7.77 -15.77
CA LEU A 100 2.26 8.19 -16.31
C LEU A 100 2.14 9.04 -17.56
N SER A 101 1.18 8.74 -18.44
CA SER A 101 0.95 9.50 -19.68
C SER A 101 0.16 10.79 -19.48
N GLY A 102 -0.43 10.96 -18.30
CA GLY A 102 -1.24 12.11 -17.92
C GLY A 102 -2.63 12.18 -18.56
N GLY A 103 -3.09 11.08 -19.15
CA GLY A 103 -4.38 11.01 -19.82
C GLY A 103 -4.47 11.86 -21.09
N ILE A 104 -5.70 12.14 -21.52
CA ILE A 104 -5.94 13.07 -22.63
C ILE A 104 -5.88 14.49 -22.08
N ALA A 105 -5.22 15.40 -22.81
CA ALA A 105 -5.10 16.81 -22.44
C ALA A 105 -6.46 17.40 -22.01
N GLY A 106 -6.47 18.08 -20.86
CA GLY A 106 -7.68 18.69 -20.27
C GLY A 106 -8.55 17.75 -19.41
N GLN A 107 -8.41 16.42 -19.51
CA GLN A 107 -9.23 15.51 -18.69
C GLN A 107 -8.78 15.48 -17.23
N PHE A 108 -7.47 15.51 -16.98
CA PHE A 108 -6.95 15.56 -15.61
C PHE A 108 -7.24 16.92 -14.95
N ASP A 109 -7.34 18.00 -15.73
CA ASP A 109 -7.79 19.30 -15.24
C ASP A 109 -9.24 19.26 -14.78
N ALA A 110 -10.11 18.64 -15.58
CA ALA A 110 -11.52 18.46 -15.23
C ALA A 110 -11.68 17.59 -13.97
N LEU A 111 -10.90 16.51 -13.85
CA LEU A 111 -10.88 15.67 -12.65
C LEU A 111 -10.39 16.44 -11.43
N TYR A 112 -9.28 17.16 -11.54
CA TYR A 112 -8.75 17.96 -10.46
C TYR A 112 -9.74 19.05 -10.00
N ALA A 113 -10.38 19.74 -10.95
CA ALA A 113 -11.40 20.75 -10.67
C ALA A 113 -12.67 20.18 -10.02
N LYS A 114 -13.05 18.94 -10.38
CA LYS A 114 -14.21 18.24 -9.81
C LYS A 114 -13.96 17.83 -8.36
N TYR A 115 -12.77 17.31 -8.07
CA TYR A 115 -12.50 16.72 -6.76
C TYR A 115 -11.88 17.71 -5.79
N ARG A 116 -11.13 18.74 -6.19
CA ARG A 116 -10.56 19.83 -5.34
C ARG A 116 -9.90 19.43 -4.01
N VAL A 117 -9.75 18.14 -3.71
CA VAL A 117 -9.26 17.58 -2.42
C VAL A 117 -7.79 17.87 -2.14
N PHE A 118 -7.18 18.70 -2.98
CA PHE A 118 -5.75 18.75 -3.20
C PHE A 118 -5.29 20.12 -3.72
N ASP A 119 -5.93 21.21 -3.30
CA ASP A 119 -5.59 22.58 -3.72
C ASP A 119 -4.23 23.07 -3.20
N THR A 120 -3.24 22.17 -3.21
CA THR A 120 -1.83 22.36 -2.89
C THR A 120 -1.04 22.82 -4.11
N CYS A 121 -1.61 22.74 -5.31
CA CYS A 121 -0.97 23.20 -6.54
C CYS A 121 -1.18 24.70 -6.73
N ASN A 122 -0.15 25.49 -6.40
CA ASN A 122 -0.21 26.95 -6.50
C ASN A 122 -0.31 27.39 -7.98
N ALA A 123 -1.44 28.01 -8.35
CA ALA A 123 -1.78 28.41 -9.72
C ALA A 123 -0.94 29.59 -10.28
N ALA A 124 -0.07 30.19 -9.48
CA ALA A 124 0.78 31.33 -9.89
C ALA A 124 2.00 30.94 -10.74
N GLN A 125 2.31 29.65 -10.89
CA GLN A 125 3.41 29.16 -11.72
C GLN A 125 2.89 28.60 -13.06
N SER A 126 3.75 28.65 -14.09
CA SER A 126 3.46 28.34 -15.50
C SER A 126 2.55 27.13 -15.74
N GLY A 127 1.71 27.18 -16.80
CA GLY A 127 0.67 26.18 -17.07
C GLY A 127 1.17 24.71 -17.03
N SER A 128 2.32 24.41 -17.64
CA SER A 128 2.88 23.05 -17.64
C SER A 128 3.34 22.58 -16.24
N TYR A 129 3.80 23.50 -15.39
CA TYR A 129 4.18 23.21 -14.00
C TYR A 129 2.95 22.86 -13.16
N ALA A 130 1.86 23.61 -13.36
CA ALA A 130 0.59 23.34 -12.72
C ALA A 130 0.04 21.96 -13.12
N ASP A 131 0.19 21.55 -14.37
CA ASP A 131 -0.29 20.25 -14.85
C ASP A 131 0.45 19.08 -14.21
N ILE A 132 1.79 19.15 -14.10
CA ILE A 132 2.57 18.13 -13.38
C ILE A 132 2.19 18.08 -11.89
N CYS A 133 1.91 19.24 -11.28
CA CYS A 133 1.42 19.26 -9.89
C CYS A 133 0.08 18.52 -9.74
N LYS A 134 -0.89 18.77 -10.62
CA LYS A 134 -2.18 18.07 -10.63
C LYS A 134 -1.99 16.57 -10.80
N GLN A 135 -1.07 16.14 -11.69
CA GLN A 135 -0.71 14.73 -11.88
C GLN A 135 -0.19 14.09 -10.59
N GLN A 136 0.74 14.75 -9.89
CA GLN A 136 1.31 14.24 -8.64
C GLN A 136 0.27 14.12 -7.53
N VAL A 137 -0.61 15.10 -7.44
CA VAL A 137 -1.75 15.10 -6.55
C VAL A 137 -2.66 13.90 -6.82
N ILE A 138 -3.05 13.68 -8.08
CA ILE A 138 -3.91 12.58 -8.48
C ILE A 138 -3.22 11.25 -8.18
N ASN A 139 -1.91 11.15 -8.42
CA ASN A 139 -1.11 9.98 -8.10
C ASN A 139 -1.17 9.63 -6.60
N LYS A 140 -1.04 10.63 -5.72
CA LYS A 140 -1.14 10.45 -4.25
C LYS A 140 -2.57 10.11 -3.81
N ALA A 141 -3.58 10.71 -4.44
CA ALA A 141 -5.00 10.42 -4.19
C ALA A 141 -5.32 8.93 -4.41
N ILE A 142 -4.92 8.42 -5.56
CA ILE A 142 -5.13 7.02 -5.94
C ILE A 142 -4.33 6.08 -5.06
N GLN A 143 -3.11 6.47 -4.71
CA GLN A 143 -2.31 5.70 -3.77
C GLN A 143 -2.97 5.61 -2.39
N PHE A 144 -3.58 6.69 -1.91
CA PHE A 144 -4.30 6.68 -0.64
C PHE A 144 -5.51 5.75 -0.70
N GLU A 145 -6.33 5.85 -1.75
CA GLU A 145 -7.50 4.97 -1.90
C GLU A 145 -7.11 3.50 -2.01
N GLN A 146 -6.04 3.17 -2.75
CA GLN A 146 -5.54 1.80 -2.84
C GLN A 146 -5.05 1.30 -1.47
N THR A 147 -4.44 2.17 -0.69
CA THR A 147 -4.00 1.85 0.67
C THR A 147 -5.20 1.66 1.61
N ASP A 148 -6.25 2.47 1.47
CA ASP A 148 -7.51 2.35 2.21
C ASP A 148 -8.20 1.02 1.92
N GLU A 149 -8.31 0.64 0.64
CA GLU A 149 -8.91 -0.63 0.23
C GLU A 149 -8.15 -1.83 0.79
N ILE A 150 -6.81 -1.81 0.76
CA ILE A 150 -6.01 -2.90 1.32
C ILE A 150 -6.11 -2.93 2.85
N GLN A 151 -6.19 -1.78 3.51
CA GLN A 151 -6.43 -1.73 4.96
C GLN A 151 -7.72 -2.45 5.32
N ASP A 152 -8.82 -2.16 4.63
CA ASP A 152 -10.12 -2.81 4.85
C ASP A 152 -10.03 -4.33 4.68
N GLN A 153 -9.32 -4.80 3.65
CA GLN A 153 -9.12 -6.23 3.40
C GLN A 153 -8.24 -6.90 4.47
N VAL A 154 -7.21 -6.20 4.97
CA VAL A 154 -6.38 -6.65 6.08
C VAL A 154 -7.22 -6.77 7.36
N SER A 155 -7.99 -5.74 7.71
CA SER A 155 -8.85 -5.74 8.91
C SER A 155 -9.95 -6.79 8.82
N GLN A 156 -10.53 -7.04 7.64
CA GLN A 156 -11.47 -8.14 7.44
C GLN A 156 -10.81 -9.51 7.65
N THR A 157 -9.67 -9.76 7.00
CA THR A 157 -8.93 -11.01 7.13
C THR A 157 -8.53 -11.29 8.58
N LEU A 158 -8.17 -10.23 9.31
CA LEU A 158 -7.92 -10.24 10.75
C LEU A 158 -9.13 -10.67 11.57
N GLY A 159 -10.30 -10.08 11.31
CA GLY A 159 -11.55 -10.44 11.97
C GLY A 159 -11.91 -11.91 11.76
N GLU A 160 -11.68 -12.43 10.56
CA GLU A 160 -11.88 -13.84 10.21
C GLU A 160 -10.90 -14.76 10.95
N ILE A 161 -9.60 -14.42 11.00
CA ILE A 161 -8.59 -15.17 11.77
C ILE A 161 -8.99 -15.22 13.25
N ASN A 162 -9.42 -14.10 13.83
CA ASN A 162 -9.85 -14.05 15.23
C ASN A 162 -11.09 -14.93 15.48
N ASN A 163 -12.07 -14.90 14.56
CA ASN A 163 -13.25 -15.77 14.65
C ASN A 163 -12.86 -17.26 14.60
N LEU A 164 -12.01 -17.66 13.65
CA LEU A 164 -11.52 -19.03 13.51
C LEU A 164 -10.73 -19.46 14.75
N SER A 165 -9.90 -18.57 15.31
CA SER A 165 -9.13 -18.83 16.52
C SER A 165 -10.02 -19.09 17.74
N ASN A 166 -11.08 -18.28 17.91
CA ASN A 166 -12.06 -18.49 18.97
C ASN A 166 -12.83 -19.81 18.79
N ARG A 167 -13.12 -20.21 17.55
CA ARG A 167 -13.75 -21.51 17.27
C ARG A 167 -12.83 -22.68 17.62
N ILE A 168 -11.54 -22.58 17.34
CA ILE A 168 -10.55 -23.60 17.76
C ILE A 168 -10.54 -23.72 19.29
N ALA A 169 -10.52 -22.60 20.02
CA ALA A 169 -10.49 -22.60 21.48
C ALA A 169 -11.75 -23.25 22.13
N LEU A 170 -12.87 -23.26 21.41
CA LEU A 170 -14.14 -23.83 21.86
C LEU A 170 -14.40 -25.24 21.30
N SER A 171 -13.63 -25.66 20.30
CA SER A 171 -13.78 -26.97 19.66
C SER A 171 -13.40 -28.07 20.65
N LYS A 172 -14.15 -29.17 20.59
CA LYS A 172 -13.84 -30.42 21.31
C LYS A 172 -13.49 -31.56 20.35
N ASP A 173 -13.56 -31.30 19.05
CA ASP A 173 -13.29 -32.26 17.99
C ASP A 173 -11.97 -31.88 17.31
N SER A 174 -10.98 -32.78 17.36
CA SER A 174 -9.67 -32.51 16.78
C SER A 174 -9.68 -32.33 15.28
N LYS A 175 -10.61 -32.96 14.57
CA LYS A 175 -10.70 -32.85 13.12
C LYS A 175 -11.23 -31.46 12.75
N GLU A 176 -12.26 -30.98 13.46
CA GLU A 176 -12.70 -29.60 13.36
C GLU A 176 -11.56 -28.62 13.69
N SER A 177 -10.82 -28.85 14.78
CA SER A 177 -9.66 -28.01 15.14
C SER A 177 -8.59 -27.97 14.05
N GLN A 178 -8.31 -29.11 13.40
CA GLN A 178 -7.37 -29.18 12.27
C GLN A 178 -7.87 -28.43 11.03
N ASP A 179 -9.14 -28.59 10.67
CA ASP A 179 -9.74 -27.89 9.52
C ASP A 179 -9.76 -26.36 9.73
N LEU A 180 -10.03 -25.92 10.95
CA LEU A 180 -9.95 -24.52 11.35
C LEU A 180 -8.51 -24.00 11.29
N ALA A 181 -7.51 -24.78 11.73
CA ALA A 181 -6.11 -24.40 11.65
C ALA A 181 -5.64 -24.23 10.19
N ASN A 182 -6.03 -25.16 9.30
CA ASN A 182 -5.76 -25.05 7.86
C ASN A 182 -6.39 -23.78 7.27
N SER A 183 -7.60 -23.43 7.71
CA SER A 183 -8.29 -22.21 7.29
C SER A 183 -7.54 -20.95 7.74
N ILE A 184 -7.04 -20.92 8.98
CA ILE A 184 -6.21 -19.82 9.49
C ILE A 184 -4.92 -19.69 8.67
N GLN A 185 -4.27 -20.80 8.32
CA GLN A 185 -3.05 -20.78 7.51
C GLN A 185 -3.30 -20.19 6.11
N LEU A 186 -4.41 -20.56 5.48
CA LEU A 186 -4.84 -19.95 4.21
C LEU A 186 -5.07 -18.43 4.33
N LYS A 187 -5.71 -17.98 5.42
CA LYS A 187 -5.93 -16.54 5.67
C LYS A 187 -4.63 -15.78 5.93
N SER A 188 -3.67 -16.44 6.58
CA SER A 188 -2.31 -15.92 6.75
C SER A 188 -1.58 -15.72 5.40
N VAL A 189 -1.67 -16.70 4.49
CA VAL A 189 -1.11 -16.56 3.13
C VAL A 189 -1.79 -15.42 2.37
N MET A 190 -3.11 -15.30 2.50
CA MET A 190 -3.86 -14.19 1.92
C MET A 190 -3.39 -12.85 2.47
N LEU A 191 -3.16 -12.74 3.78
CA LEU A 191 -2.63 -11.53 4.42
C LEU A 191 -1.24 -11.15 3.92
N ASN A 192 -0.33 -12.13 3.77
CA ASN A 192 1.00 -11.89 3.21
C ASN A 192 0.89 -11.38 1.77
N THR A 193 -0.02 -11.98 0.98
CA THR A 193 -0.28 -11.52 -0.39
C THR A 193 -0.79 -10.09 -0.44
N LEU A 194 -1.72 -9.71 0.45
CA LEU A 194 -2.23 -8.34 0.55
C LEU A 194 -1.11 -7.35 0.92
N THR A 195 -0.22 -7.76 1.84
CA THR A 195 0.94 -6.96 2.25
C THR A 195 1.90 -6.76 1.08
N ASP A 196 2.24 -7.83 0.35
CA ASP A 196 3.10 -7.75 -0.83
C ASP A 196 2.47 -6.86 -1.93
N GLN A 197 1.17 -6.99 -2.16
CA GLN A 197 0.43 -6.14 -3.10
C GLN A 197 0.50 -4.67 -2.70
N TRP A 198 0.32 -4.36 -1.41
CA TRP A 198 0.44 -3.01 -0.89
C TRP A 198 1.85 -2.46 -1.10
N GLU A 199 2.89 -3.18 -0.69
CA GLU A 199 4.28 -2.75 -0.86
C GLU A 199 4.63 -2.49 -2.34
N MET A 200 4.19 -3.36 -3.24
CA MET A 200 4.39 -3.18 -4.67
C MET A 200 3.66 -1.93 -5.19
N SER A 201 2.43 -1.69 -4.74
CA SER A 201 1.64 -0.51 -5.13
C SER A 201 2.32 0.79 -4.66
N VAL A 202 2.87 0.79 -3.45
CA VAL A 202 3.61 1.91 -2.87
C VAL A 202 4.88 2.18 -3.68
N LYS A 203 5.70 1.15 -3.92
CA LYS A 203 6.92 1.27 -4.74
C LYS A 203 6.62 1.79 -6.14
N ALA A 204 5.53 1.34 -6.76
CA ALA A 204 5.09 1.81 -8.08
C ALA A 204 4.67 3.29 -8.04
N ALA A 205 3.94 3.71 -7.01
CA ALA A 205 3.52 5.10 -6.84
C ALA A 205 4.68 6.06 -6.55
N GLU A 206 5.66 5.63 -5.74
CA GLU A 206 6.90 6.38 -5.50
C GLU A 206 7.70 6.56 -6.79
N LYS A 207 7.83 5.49 -7.58
CA LYS A 207 8.50 5.56 -8.89
C LYS A 207 7.80 6.55 -9.82
N ARG A 208 6.47 6.52 -9.89
CA ARG A 208 5.66 7.52 -10.62
C ARG A 208 5.93 8.94 -10.13
N GLY A 209 5.95 9.13 -8.81
CA GLY A 209 6.27 10.41 -8.18
C GLY A 209 7.62 10.96 -8.65
N LYS A 210 8.67 10.14 -8.62
CA LYS A 210 10.03 10.52 -9.08
C LYS A 210 10.06 10.90 -10.56
N VAL A 211 9.39 10.13 -11.42
CA VAL A 211 9.31 10.46 -12.86
C VAL A 211 8.66 11.83 -13.07
N LEU A 212 7.55 12.11 -12.37
CA LEU A 212 6.88 13.39 -12.43
C LEU A 212 7.74 14.55 -11.88
N GLU A 213 8.53 14.29 -10.83
CA GLU A 213 9.49 15.26 -10.29
C GLU A 213 10.63 15.58 -11.27
N ASP A 214 11.18 14.55 -11.92
CA ASP A 214 12.23 14.73 -12.94
C ASP A 214 11.70 15.50 -14.15
N GLU A 215 10.46 15.22 -14.58
CA GLU A 215 9.79 15.98 -15.64
C GLU A 215 9.59 17.45 -15.26
N ARG A 216 9.17 17.71 -14.01
CA ARG A 216 9.05 19.07 -13.49
C ARG A 216 10.37 19.80 -13.55
N LEU A 217 11.47 19.16 -13.12
CA LEU A 217 12.80 19.77 -13.14
C LEU A 217 13.27 20.07 -14.56
N LYS A 218 13.04 19.15 -15.51
CA LYS A 218 13.37 19.37 -16.92
C LYS A 218 12.61 20.57 -17.51
N GLN A 219 11.31 20.67 -17.25
CA GLN A 219 10.50 21.78 -17.74
C GLN A 219 10.93 23.11 -17.10
N TRP A 220 11.23 23.10 -15.80
CA TRP A 220 11.78 24.28 -15.12
C TRP A 220 13.07 24.77 -15.77
N ASN A 221 14.03 23.87 -16.02
CA ASN A 221 15.29 24.21 -16.66
C ASN A 221 15.08 24.75 -18.08
N GLN A 222 14.15 24.16 -18.85
CA GLN A 222 13.81 24.68 -20.18
C GLN A 222 13.22 26.10 -20.12
N GLN A 223 12.33 26.38 -19.17
CA GLN A 223 11.77 27.72 -18.96
C GLN A 223 12.85 28.75 -18.63
N GLN A 224 13.87 28.38 -17.85
CA GLN A 224 15.00 29.26 -17.55
C GLN A 224 15.87 29.52 -18.78
N LEU A 225 16.07 28.52 -19.64
CA LEU A 225 16.85 28.66 -20.88
C LEU A 225 16.16 29.51 -21.94
N THR A 226 14.82 29.53 -21.97
CA THR A 226 14.02 30.29 -22.93
C THR A 226 13.48 31.60 -22.37
N ALA A 227 13.81 31.93 -21.13
CA ALA A 227 13.41 33.18 -20.49
C ALA A 227 13.99 34.38 -21.26
N PRO A 228 13.20 35.42 -21.56
CA PRO A 228 13.72 36.64 -22.17
C PRO A 228 14.80 37.23 -21.26
N THR A 229 15.97 37.55 -21.82
CA THR A 229 16.97 38.33 -21.08
C THR A 229 16.35 39.66 -20.66
N PRO A 230 16.41 40.06 -19.38
CA PRO A 230 15.90 41.36 -18.96
C PRO A 230 16.59 42.45 -19.77
N ASP A 231 15.82 43.26 -20.49
CA ASP A 231 16.36 44.48 -21.09
C ASP A 231 16.67 45.44 -19.94
N LEU A 232 17.96 45.55 -19.61
CA LEU A 232 18.47 46.42 -18.56
C LEU A 232 18.60 47.88 -19.01
N ASN A 233 18.15 48.22 -20.23
CA ASN A 233 18.13 49.61 -20.70
C ASN A 233 16.77 50.26 -20.42
N ARG A 234 16.59 50.77 -19.20
CA ARG A 234 15.57 51.78 -18.89
C ARG A 234 16.17 52.89 -18.05
#